data_AF-A0A7S3GYN6-F1
#
_entry.id   AF-A0A7S3GYN6-F1
#
_cell.length_a   1.000
_cell.length_b   1.000
_cell.length_c   1.000
_cell.angle_alpha   90.00
_cell.angle_beta   90.00
_cell.angle_gamma   90.00
#
_symmetry.space_group_name_H-M   'P 1'
#
loop_
_entity.id
_entity.type
_entity.pdbx_description
1 polymer ?
#
loop_
_entity_poly.entity_id
_entity_poly.type
_entity_poly.pdbx_seq_one_letter_code
_entity_poly.pdbx_strand_id
1 'polypeptide(L)'
;GMRDVPYGWDVALENVTDAAHVAVAHHNTLANRYTDPCPVEIKFVRRSTNKDGFKFQFRNKWKTPERLEEDMVSEMEFRPPSYHRVTTKLKNGASLTVVNNF
;
A
#
# COMPACT_ATOMS: atom_id res chain seq x y z
N GLY A 1 18.86 -4.89 0.46
CA GLY A 1 19.85 -4.32 -0.47
C GLY A 1 19.14 -3.35 -1.39
N MET A 2 19.77 -2.22 -1.71
CA MET A 2 19.25 -1.28 -2.71
C MET A 2 19.41 -1.94 -4.09
N ARG A 3 18.33 -1.97 -4.89
CA ARG A 3 18.34 -2.53 -6.24
C ARG A 3 17.93 -1.44 -7.20
N ASP A 4 18.74 -1.21 -8.22
CA ASP A 4 18.39 -0.33 -9.31
C ASP A 4 17.31 -1.00 -10.16
N VAL A 5 16.29 -0.21 -10.50
CA VAL A 5 15.18 -0.62 -11.33
C VAL A 5 15.14 0.29 -12.55
N PRO A 6 14.92 -0.23 -13.77
CA PRO A 6 15.00 0.56 -15.00
C PRO A 6 13.75 1.41 -15.23
N TYR A 7 13.30 2.13 -14.20
CA TYR A 7 12.18 3.07 -14.25
C TYR A 7 12.40 4.22 -13.26
N GLY A 8 11.76 5.37 -13.53
CA GLY A 8 11.86 6.56 -12.68
C GLY A 8 11.20 6.37 -11.31
N TRP A 9 11.60 7.20 -10.35
CA TRP A 9 11.06 7.19 -8.98
C TRP A 9 9.54 7.46 -8.94
N ASP A 10 9.04 8.20 -9.93
CA ASP A 10 7.63 8.52 -10.16
C ASP A 10 6.82 7.26 -10.49
N VAL A 11 7.33 6.42 -11.39
CA VAL A 11 6.74 5.11 -11.73
C VAL A 11 6.75 4.18 -10.51
N ALA A 12 7.83 4.22 -9.72
CA ALA A 12 7.92 3.45 -8.49
C ALA A 12 6.89 3.89 -7.44
N LEU A 13 6.71 5.21 -7.28
CA LEU A 13 5.73 5.79 -6.38
C LEU A 13 4.32 5.38 -6.80
N GLU A 14 3.96 5.58 -8.08
CA GLU A 14 2.64 5.21 -8.61
C GLU A 14 2.34 3.72 -8.38
N ASN A 15 3.30 2.85 -8.72
CA ASN A 15 3.11 1.41 -8.59
C ASN A 15 2.88 0.96 -7.14
N VAL A 16 3.70 1.45 -6.21
CA VAL A 16 3.56 1.10 -4.78
C VAL A 16 2.27 1.69 -4.21
N THR A 17 1.80 2.82 -4.74
CA THR A 17 0.55 3.49 -4.33
C THR A 17 -0.72 2.83 -4.89
N ASP A 18 -0.64 2.13 -6.02
CA ASP A 18 -1.78 1.43 -6.60
C ASP A 18 -2.14 0.15 -5.82
N ALA A 19 -3.27 0.15 -5.13
CA ALA A 19 -3.73 -1.03 -4.40
C ALA A 19 -4.05 -2.24 -5.32
N ALA A 20 -4.37 -2.01 -6.59
CA ALA A 20 -4.72 -3.07 -7.53
C ALA A 20 -3.50 -3.89 -7.97
N HIS A 21 -2.28 -3.34 -7.90
CA HIS A 21 -1.08 -4.06 -8.34
C HIS A 21 -0.88 -5.36 -7.56
N VAL A 22 -1.26 -5.42 -6.28
CA VAL A 22 -0.97 -6.59 -5.43
C VAL A 22 -1.69 -7.83 -5.98
N ALA A 23 -2.99 -7.71 -6.24
CA ALA A 23 -3.78 -8.84 -6.74
C ALA A 23 -3.35 -9.28 -8.13
N VAL A 24 -2.89 -8.35 -8.97
CA VAL A 24 -2.55 -8.61 -10.38
C VAL A 24 -1.09 -9.03 -10.56
N ALA A 25 -0.14 -8.25 -10.05
CA ALA A 25 1.29 -8.46 -10.23
C ALA A 25 1.87 -9.54 -9.30
N HIS A 26 1.25 -9.75 -8.13
CA HIS A 26 1.64 -10.82 -7.19
C HIS A 26 0.66 -12.00 -7.21
N HIS A 27 -0.05 -12.19 -8.32
CA HIS A 27 -0.90 -13.34 -8.52
C HIS A 27 -0.09 -14.64 -8.37
N ASN A 28 -0.63 -15.61 -7.62
CA ASN A 28 -0.01 -16.92 -7.31
C ASN A 28 1.19 -16.87 -6.37
N THR A 29 1.57 -15.70 -5.85
CA THR A 29 2.63 -15.58 -4.82
C THR A 29 2.09 -15.01 -3.52
N LEU A 30 1.59 -13.77 -3.55
CA LEU A 30 1.08 -13.07 -2.37
C LEU A 30 -0.43 -12.79 -2.43
N ALA A 31 -1.04 -12.92 -3.61
CA ALA A 31 -2.47 -12.68 -3.82
C ALA A 31 -3.06 -13.51 -4.96
N ASN A 32 -4.39 -13.48 -5.09
CA ASN A 32 -5.15 -14.09 -6.18
C ASN A 32 -5.98 -13.06 -6.95
N ARG A 33 -5.66 -12.83 -8.22
CA ARG A 33 -6.34 -11.83 -9.06
C ARG A 33 -7.83 -12.05 -9.27
N TYR A 34 -8.36 -13.24 -8.98
CA TYR A 34 -9.77 -13.58 -9.19
C TYR A 34 -10.58 -13.55 -7.89
N THR A 35 -9.91 -13.73 -6.75
CA THR A 35 -10.56 -13.86 -5.45
C THR A 35 -10.10 -12.84 -4.42
N ASP A 36 -9.11 -12.01 -4.73
CA ASP A 36 -8.61 -10.97 -3.81
C ASP A 36 -8.92 -9.52 -4.24
N PRO A 37 -9.25 -9.17 -5.51
CA PRO A 37 -9.66 -7.81 -5.82
C PRO A 37 -10.90 -7.40 -5.04
N CYS A 38 -10.79 -6.28 -4.35
CA CYS A 38 -11.80 -5.80 -3.43
C CYS A 38 -11.98 -4.29 -3.59
N PRO A 39 -13.18 -3.75 -3.32
CA PRO A 39 -13.32 -2.33 -3.12
C PRO A 39 -12.42 -1.85 -1.99
N VAL A 40 -11.59 -0.85 -2.28
CA VAL A 40 -10.74 -0.19 -1.30
C VAL A 40 -11.42 1.10 -0.85
N GLU A 41 -11.55 1.28 0.45
CA GLU A 41 -11.93 2.58 1.00
C GLU A 41 -10.68 3.39 1.29
N ILE A 42 -10.55 4.56 0.67
CA ILE A 42 -9.43 5.47 0.87
C ILE A 42 -9.89 6.68 1.68
N LYS A 43 -9.19 6.96 2.77
CA LYS A 43 -9.37 8.14 3.61
C LYS A 43 -8.09 8.97 3.60
N PHE A 44 -8.14 10.15 2.97
CA PHE A 44 -7.02 11.09 3.02
C PHE A 44 -6.82 11.64 4.43
N VAL A 45 -5.64 11.41 4.99
CA VAL A 45 -5.20 11.94 6.29
C VAL A 45 -4.48 13.28 6.11
N ARG A 46 -3.71 13.40 5.02
CA ARG A 46 -3.06 14.63 4.56
C ARG A 46 -3.28 14.75 3.06
N ARG A 47 -3.90 15.85 2.62
CA ARG A 47 -4.01 16.17 1.19
C ARG A 47 -2.62 16.43 0.61
N SER A 48 -2.47 16.16 -0.68
CA SER A 48 -1.22 16.39 -1.40
C SER A 48 -0.82 17.87 -1.36
N THR A 49 0.42 18.14 -0.94
CA THR A 49 1.08 19.44 -1.11
C THR A 49 2.49 19.23 -1.65
N ASN A 50 3.04 20.26 -2.28
CA ASN A 50 4.41 20.26 -2.80
C ASN A 50 5.48 20.25 -1.69
N LYS A 51 5.12 20.51 -0.43
CA LYS A 51 6.06 20.53 0.70
C LYS A 51 5.99 19.27 1.56
N ASP A 52 4.77 18.82 1.86
CA ASP A 52 4.53 17.76 2.85
C ASP A 52 4.09 16.43 2.21
N GLY A 53 3.98 16.39 0.89
CA GLY A 53 3.48 15.22 0.16
C GLY A 53 2.06 14.89 0.53
N PHE A 54 1.72 13.60 0.56
CA PHE A 54 0.37 13.12 0.87
C PHE A 54 0.41 11.97 1.86
N LYS A 55 -0.73 11.76 2.53
CA LYS A 55 -0.92 10.65 3.43
C LYS A 55 -2.36 10.18 3.37
N PHE A 56 -2.58 8.89 3.19
CA PHE A 56 -3.92 8.33 3.24
C PHE A 56 -3.91 6.97 3.93
N GLN A 57 -5.06 6.65 4.51
CA GLN A 57 -5.35 5.33 5.01
C GLN A 57 -6.20 4.61 3.99
N PHE A 58 -5.95 3.33 3.80
CA PHE A 58 -6.79 2.48 3.00
C PHE A 58 -7.20 1.25 3.78
N ARG A 59 -8.48 0.90 3.62
CA ARG A 59 -9.09 -0.28 4.22
C ARG A 59 -9.53 -1.21 3.11
N ASN A 60 -9.11 -2.45 3.23
CA ASN A 60 -9.63 -3.51 2.40
C ASN A 60 -10.99 -3.95 2.97
N LYS A 61 -12.05 -3.88 2.18
CA LYS A 61 -13.41 -4.30 2.60
C LYS A 61 -13.70 -5.78 2.35
N TRP A 62 -12.71 -6.54 1.90
CA TRP A 62 -12.84 -7.95 1.59
C TRP A 62 -13.17 -8.76 2.85
N LYS A 63 -14.18 -9.64 2.75
CA LYS A 63 -14.55 -10.60 3.78
C LYS A 63 -14.68 -11.98 3.12
N THR A 64 -13.58 -12.73 3.01
CA THR A 64 -13.67 -14.18 2.75
C THR A 64 -13.73 -14.96 4.05
N PRO A 65 -14.38 -16.15 4.06
CA PRO A 65 -14.40 -17.06 5.20
C PRO A 65 -13.02 -17.35 5.82
N GLU A 66 -11.94 -17.36 5.02
CA GLU A 66 -10.58 -17.59 5.52
C GLU A 66 -9.85 -16.31 5.98
N ARG A 67 -10.34 -15.11 5.64
CA ARG A 67 -9.77 -13.79 6.01
C ARG A 67 -10.74 -12.95 6.88
N LEU A 68 -11.74 -13.58 7.50
CA LEU A 68 -12.83 -12.92 8.24
C LEU A 68 -12.39 -11.99 9.39
N GLU A 69 -11.15 -12.10 9.85
CA GLU A 69 -10.74 -11.48 11.10
C GLU A 69 -10.06 -10.13 10.96
N GLU A 70 -9.61 -9.66 9.80
CA GLU A 70 -8.69 -8.51 9.81
C GLU A 70 -9.26 -7.28 9.10
N ASP A 71 -9.86 -6.37 9.88
CA ASP A 71 -9.92 -4.95 9.56
C ASP A 71 -8.48 -4.40 9.49
N MET A 72 -7.74 -4.80 8.46
CA MET A 72 -6.38 -4.31 8.20
C MET A 72 -6.49 -2.85 7.78
N VAL A 73 -5.93 -1.97 8.60
CA VAL A 73 -5.76 -0.57 8.23
C VAL A 73 -4.34 -0.39 7.77
N SER A 74 -4.20 -0.04 6.50
CA SER A 74 -2.91 0.34 5.94
C SER A 74 -2.85 1.85 5.81
N GLU A 75 -1.68 2.40 6.07
CA GLU A 75 -1.39 3.81 5.94
C GLU A 75 -0.23 3.98 4.96
N MET A 76 -0.45 4.82 3.97
CA MET A 76 0.57 5.19 3.00
C MET A 76 0.93 6.66 3.18
N GLU A 77 2.24 6.92 3.23
CA GLU A 77 2.78 8.25 3.38
C GLU A 77 3.89 8.49 2.37
N PHE A 78 3.73 9.54 1.58
CA PHE A 78 4.79 10.12 0.77
C PHE A 78 5.21 11.47 1.36
N ARG A 79 6.52 11.72 1.42
CA ARG A 79 7.10 13.05 1.67
C ARG A 79 8.19 13.33 0.64
N PRO A 80 8.14 14.49 -0.04
CA PRO A 80 9.23 14.93 -0.89
C PRO A 80 10.57 15.01 -0.12
N PRO A 81 11.71 14.77 -0.79
CA PRO A 81 11.82 14.39 -2.20
C PRO A 81 11.58 12.90 -2.47
N SER A 82 11.79 12.00 -1.50
CA SER A 82 11.88 10.57 -1.81
C SER A 82 11.42 9.61 -0.72
N TYR A 83 10.80 10.10 0.35
CA TYR A 83 10.32 9.24 1.42
C TYR A 83 8.97 8.63 1.04
N HIS A 84 8.92 7.31 0.94
CA HIS A 84 7.68 6.56 0.77
C HIS A 84 7.58 5.46 1.82
N ARG A 85 6.52 5.47 2.63
CA ARG A 85 6.25 4.45 3.64
C ARG A 85 4.85 3.88 3.49
N VAL A 86 4.75 2.57 3.61
CA VAL A 86 3.48 1.85 3.78
C VAL A 86 3.55 1.08 5.10
N THR A 87 2.58 1.31 5.99
CA THR A 87 2.46 0.58 7.26
C THR A 87 1.09 -0.07 7.35
N THR A 88 1.06 -1.39 7.51
CA THR A 88 -0.17 -2.16 7.77
C THR A 88 -0.19 -2.59 9.23
N LYS A 89 -1.26 -2.26 9.95
CA LYS A 89 -1.47 -2.70 11.33
C LYS A 89 -2.42 -3.89 11.36
N LEU A 90 -2.01 -4.94 12.08
CA LEU A 90 -2.80 -6.15 12.32
C LEU A 90 -3.58 -6.00 13.64
N LYS A 91 -4.69 -6.73 13.79
CA LYS A 91 -5.52 -6.69 15.01
C LYS A 91 -4.76 -7.07 16.27
N ASN A 92 -3.80 -7.99 16.17
CA ASN A 92 -2.97 -8.46 17.29
C ASN A 92 -1.92 -7.41 17.75
N GLY A 93 -1.92 -6.20 17.19
CA GLY A 93 -0.97 -5.14 17.51
C GLY A 93 0.35 -5.22 16.74
N ALA A 94 0.59 -6.29 15.97
CA ALA A 94 1.74 -6.36 15.08
C ALA A 94 1.58 -5.37 13.91
N SER A 95 2.71 -4.97 13.34
CA SER A 95 2.70 -4.10 12.16
C SER A 95 3.77 -4.53 11.16
N LEU A 96 3.43 -4.45 9.89
CA LEU A 96 4.35 -4.58 8.78
C LEU A 96 4.60 -3.18 8.22
N THR A 97 5.88 -2.80 8.08
CA THR A 97 6.25 -1.52 7.48
C THR A 97 7.23 -1.73 6.34
N VAL A 98 6.92 -1.15 5.19
CA VAL A 98 7.80 -1.02 4.04
C VAL A 98 8.19 0.44 3.90
N VAL A 99 9.49 0.70 3.79
CA VAL A 99 10.03 2.05 3.55
C VAL A 99 10.88 2.00 2.29
N ASN A 100 10.53 2.82 1.31
CA ASN A 100 11.31 3.06 0.11
C ASN A 100 11.90 4.46 0.22
N ASN A 101 13.22 4.55 0.11
CA ASN A 101 13.95 5.80 -0.06
C ASN A 101 14.54 5.77 -1.47
N PHE A 102 14.04 6.65 -2.33
CA PHE A 102 14.59 6.86 -3.67
C PHE A 102 15.73 7.89 -3.65
#